data_AF-A0A9X2RI75-F1
#
_entry.id   AF-A0A9X2RI75-F1
#
_cell.length_a   1.000
_cell.length_b   1.000
_cell.length_c   1.000
_cell.angle_alpha   90.00
_cell.angle_beta   90.00
_cell.angle_gamma   90.00
#
_symmetry.space_group_name_H-M   'P 1'
#
loop_
_entity.id
_entity.type
_entity.pdbx_description
1 polymer ?
#
loop_
_entity_poly.entity_id
_entity_poly.type
_entity_poly.pdbx_seq_one_letter_code
_entity_poly.pdbx_strand_id
1 'polypeptide(L)'
;MIRQLTAAAMIALLASGCVSTRAQHGYVVEFGETGLDALPGVDSKESVLARFGEPSVRPPLNDDTWYYISHKTNARAFFQTQVYDRNVVAFRFDEEGLVEGVDRYTLEDGTQVDMVGRVTATRGKTLSFWEQLLGGVGAAAGLVPEGQPGAGGGGGGPGGPR
;
A
#
# COMPACT_ATOMS: atom_id res chain seq x y z
N MET A 1 15.19 39.27 -41.17
CA MET A 1 15.26 39.39 -39.70
C MET A 1 13.96 38.95 -39.02
N ILE A 2 12.79 39.47 -39.41
CA ILE A 2 11.47 39.08 -38.85
C ILE A 2 11.16 37.57 -38.87
N ARG A 3 11.57 36.84 -39.93
CA ARG A 3 11.31 35.39 -40.05
C ARG A 3 12.15 34.52 -39.11
N GLN A 4 13.29 35.03 -38.63
CA GLN A 4 14.10 34.33 -37.64
C GLN A 4 13.62 34.63 -36.21
N LEU A 5 13.09 35.82 -35.98
CA LEU A 5 12.43 36.19 -34.72
C LEU A 5 11.15 35.36 -34.49
N THR A 6 10.34 35.13 -35.52
CA THR A 6 9.13 34.28 -35.39
C THR A 6 9.47 32.80 -35.18
N ALA A 7 10.52 32.28 -35.82
CA ALA A 7 10.98 30.91 -35.61
C ALA A 7 11.53 30.69 -34.19
N ALA A 8 12.31 31.64 -33.66
CA ALA A 8 12.82 31.58 -32.29
C ALA A 8 11.69 31.63 -31.25
N ALA A 9 10.65 32.46 -31.48
CA ALA A 9 9.49 32.55 -30.60
C ALA A 9 8.66 31.26 -30.56
N MET A 10 8.48 30.58 -31.70
CA MET A 10 7.79 29.28 -31.75
C MET A 10 8.55 28.17 -31.00
N ILE A 11 9.87 28.12 -31.15
CA ILE A 11 10.72 27.13 -30.45
C ILE A 11 10.71 27.37 -28.95
N ALA A 12 10.74 28.63 -28.50
CA ALA A 12 10.63 28.98 -27.09
C ALA A 12 9.28 28.56 -26.48
N LEU A 13 8.18 28.69 -27.23
CA LEU A 13 6.86 28.20 -26.79
C LEU A 13 6.84 26.68 -26.60
N LEU A 14 7.45 25.93 -27.53
CA LEU A 14 7.50 24.47 -27.49
C LEU A 14 8.41 23.92 -26.38
N ALA A 15 9.39 24.69 -25.91
CA ALA A 15 10.30 24.27 -24.84
C ALA A 15 9.71 24.39 -23.42
N SER A 16 8.52 24.97 -23.26
CA SER A 16 7.89 25.22 -21.95
C SER A 16 7.31 23.96 -21.25
N GLY A 17 7.40 22.78 -21.87
CA GLY A 17 6.75 21.55 -21.40
C GLY A 17 7.51 20.72 -20.36
N CYS A 18 8.69 21.14 -19.90
CA CYS A 18 9.46 20.36 -18.93
C CYS A 18 8.91 20.58 -17.51
N VAL A 19 7.83 19.87 -17.16
CA VAL A 19 7.25 19.90 -15.81
C VAL A 19 7.48 18.58 -15.09
N SER A 20 8.11 18.64 -13.92
CA SER A 20 8.16 17.55 -12.96
C SER A 20 7.07 17.80 -11.91
N THR A 21 6.22 16.80 -11.67
CA THR A 21 5.18 16.91 -10.65
C THR A 21 5.77 16.50 -9.30
N ARG A 22 5.58 17.36 -8.29
CA ARG A 22 5.93 17.08 -6.90
C ARG A 22 4.63 16.88 -6.14
N ALA A 23 4.53 15.79 -5.39
CA ALA A 23 3.41 15.56 -4.50
C ALA A 23 3.93 15.25 -3.10
N GLN A 24 3.10 15.58 -2.11
CA GLN A 24 3.31 15.21 -0.71
C GLN A 24 2.12 14.36 -0.29
N HIS A 25 2.39 13.25 0.39
CA HIS A 25 1.39 12.33 0.87
C HIS A 25 1.64 11.97 2.33
N GLY A 26 0.59 11.50 3.00
CA GLY A 26 0.62 11.09 4.40
C GLY A 26 0.23 12.21 5.35
N TYR A 27 0.71 12.10 6.58
CA TYR A 27 0.41 13.03 7.66
C TYR A 27 0.98 14.43 7.38
N VAL A 28 0.22 15.45 7.77
CA VAL A 28 0.61 16.85 7.67
C VAL A 28 0.48 17.45 9.07
N VAL A 29 1.56 18.03 9.57
CA VAL A 29 1.57 18.72 10.87
C VAL A 29 0.62 19.91 10.81
N GLU A 30 -0.28 20.03 11.79
CA GLU A 30 -1.26 21.12 11.84
C GLU A 30 -0.65 22.47 12.19
N PHE A 31 -1.37 23.56 11.85
CA PHE A 31 -0.96 24.93 12.13
C PHE A 31 -0.83 25.18 13.64
N GLY A 32 0.39 25.47 14.09
CA GLY A 32 0.70 25.78 15.50
C GLY A 32 1.70 24.81 16.13
N GLU A 33 1.90 23.65 15.51
CA GLU A 33 2.89 22.67 15.94
C GLU A 33 4.15 22.75 15.05
N THR A 34 5.32 22.81 15.67
CA THR A 34 6.61 22.82 14.96
C THR A 34 7.07 21.41 14.59
N GLY A 35 6.53 20.38 15.24
CA GLY A 35 6.90 19.00 15.04
C GLY A 35 6.03 18.03 15.84
N LEU A 36 6.17 16.75 15.52
CA LEU A 36 5.58 15.65 16.27
C LEU A 36 6.50 15.31 17.44
N ASP A 37 6.29 15.98 18.57
CA ASP A 37 7.06 15.81 19.81
C ASP A 37 6.12 15.67 21.01
N ALA A 38 6.50 14.79 21.94
CA ALA A 38 5.83 14.57 23.21
C ALA A 38 6.87 14.36 24.31
N LEU A 39 6.48 14.65 25.55
CA LEU A 39 7.28 14.46 26.76
C LEU A 39 7.05 13.04 27.30
N PRO A 40 8.11 12.19 27.34
CA PRO A 40 7.98 10.85 27.89
C PRO A 40 7.56 10.86 29.36
N GLY A 41 6.67 9.95 29.75
CA GLY A 41 6.13 9.80 31.10
C GLY A 41 5.17 10.90 31.53
N VAL A 42 4.83 11.85 30.64
CA VAL A 42 3.90 12.96 30.92
C VAL A 42 2.74 12.96 29.94
N ASP A 43 3.05 12.89 28.64
CA ASP A 43 2.02 12.82 27.61
C ASP A 43 1.40 11.42 27.55
N SER A 44 0.09 11.35 27.31
CA SER A 44 -0.66 10.10 27.17
C SER A 44 -1.13 9.89 25.73
N LYS A 45 -1.62 8.70 25.42
CA LYS A 45 -2.29 8.42 24.14
C LYS A 45 -3.37 9.44 23.81
N GLU A 46 -4.17 9.85 24.79
CA GLU A 46 -5.22 10.85 24.63
C GLU A 46 -4.65 12.23 24.35
N SER A 47 -3.56 12.64 25.02
CA SER A 47 -2.95 13.95 24.75
C SER A 47 -2.32 14.00 23.35
N VAL A 48 -1.65 12.92 22.93
CA VAL A 48 -1.11 12.76 21.57
C VAL A 48 -2.23 12.81 20.54
N LEU A 49 -3.33 12.07 20.76
CA LEU A 49 -4.47 12.07 19.85
C LEU A 49 -5.16 13.44 19.79
N ALA A 50 -5.30 14.13 20.93
CA ALA A 50 -5.91 15.45 21.00
C ALA A 50 -5.06 16.53 20.31
N ARG A 51 -3.72 16.40 20.37
CA ARG A 51 -2.80 17.38 19.80
C ARG A 51 -2.48 17.15 18.33
N PHE A 52 -2.32 15.89 17.92
CA PHE A 52 -1.85 15.52 16.58
C PHE A 52 -2.89 14.79 15.73
N GLY A 53 -4.02 14.40 16.31
CA GLY A 53 -5.06 13.66 15.63
C GLY A 53 -4.70 12.19 15.38
N GLU A 54 -5.52 11.56 14.54
CA GLU A 54 -5.38 10.13 14.21
C GLU A 54 -4.03 9.83 13.53
N PRO A 55 -3.28 8.82 14.03
CA PRO A 55 -2.05 8.40 13.38
C PRO A 55 -2.31 7.80 11.99
N SER A 56 -1.25 7.75 11.18
CA SER A 56 -1.33 7.14 9.84
C SER A 56 -1.52 5.63 9.91
N VAL A 57 -0.88 4.96 10.88
CA VAL A 57 -0.97 3.51 11.08
C VAL A 57 -0.91 3.18 12.58
N ARG A 58 -1.77 2.24 12.99
CA ARG A 58 -1.68 1.54 14.28
C ARG A 58 -1.51 0.05 14.05
N PRO A 59 -0.56 -0.63 14.70
CA PRO A 59 -0.42 -2.07 14.56
C PRO A 59 -1.68 -2.80 15.07
N PRO A 60 -2.16 -3.83 14.34
CA PRO A 60 -3.41 -4.50 14.71
C PRO A 60 -3.28 -5.44 15.91
N LEU A 61 -2.05 -5.87 16.23
CA LEU A 61 -1.81 -6.84 17.30
C LEU A 61 -1.57 -6.16 18.66
N ASN A 62 -0.74 -5.10 18.66
CA ASN A 62 -0.37 -4.34 19.85
C ASN A 62 -0.48 -2.85 19.54
N ASP A 63 -1.25 -2.10 20.33
CA ASP A 63 -1.48 -0.67 20.13
C ASP A 63 -0.45 0.20 20.88
N ASP A 64 0.76 -0.32 21.08
CA ASP A 64 1.82 0.28 21.89
C ASP A 64 2.67 1.26 21.07
N THR A 65 2.49 1.32 19.75
CA THR A 65 3.25 2.23 18.90
C THR A 65 2.38 2.81 17.80
N TRP A 66 2.31 4.14 17.74
CA TRP A 66 1.57 4.85 16.70
C TRP A 66 2.53 5.50 15.71
N TYR A 67 2.21 5.38 14.41
CA TYR A 67 3.06 5.89 13.34
C TYR A 67 2.40 7.05 12.61
N TYR A 68 3.11 8.17 12.56
CA TYR A 68 2.79 9.31 11.71
C TYR A 68 3.78 9.33 10.55
N ILE A 69 3.28 9.13 9.34
CA ILE A 69 4.10 8.88 8.16
C ILE A 69 3.83 9.95 7.13
N SER A 70 4.87 10.62 6.65
CA SER A 70 4.78 11.54 5.52
C SER A 70 5.91 11.27 4.52
N HIS A 71 5.64 11.51 3.24
CA HIS A 71 6.67 11.41 2.21
C HIS A 71 6.41 12.37 1.06
N LYS A 72 7.48 12.72 0.35
CA LYS A 72 7.41 13.52 -0.87
C LYS A 72 7.90 12.71 -2.06
N THR A 73 7.14 12.83 -3.14
CA THR A 73 7.39 12.13 -4.38
C THR A 73 7.72 13.11 -5.50
N ASN A 74 8.59 12.66 -6.39
CA ASN A 74 8.87 13.33 -7.65
C ASN A 74 8.50 12.39 -8.79
N ALA A 75 7.60 12.84 -9.66
CA ALA A 75 7.29 12.14 -10.90
C ALA A 75 7.75 12.96 -12.10
N ARG A 76 8.39 12.29 -13.05
CA ARG A 76 8.75 12.81 -14.36
C ARG A 76 7.99 12.01 -15.40
N ALA A 77 7.54 12.68 -16.47
CA ALA A 77 6.80 12.01 -17.53
C ALA A 77 7.53 10.73 -17.98
N PHE A 78 6.79 9.62 -18.07
CA PHE A 78 7.25 8.28 -18.46
C PHE A 78 8.17 7.53 -17.47
N PHE A 79 8.66 8.15 -16.41
CA PHE A 79 9.47 7.47 -15.38
C PHE A 79 8.62 7.07 -14.17
N GLN A 80 9.11 6.07 -13.43
CA GLN A 80 8.51 5.69 -12.15
C GLN A 80 8.66 6.84 -11.15
N THR A 81 7.59 7.09 -10.39
CA THR A 81 7.58 8.02 -9.27
C THR A 81 8.60 7.58 -8.21
N GLN A 82 9.47 8.49 -7.80
CA GLN A 82 10.47 8.22 -6.77
C GLN A 82 10.16 9.03 -5.51
N VAL A 83 10.24 8.36 -4.36
CA VAL A 83 10.22 9.03 -3.05
C VAL A 83 11.61 9.60 -2.80
N TYR A 84 11.71 10.89 -2.57
CA TYR A 84 13.00 11.56 -2.31
C TYR A 84 13.14 12.10 -0.89
N ASP A 85 12.04 12.10 -0.13
CA ASP A 85 11.99 12.55 1.26
C ASP A 85 10.93 11.72 1.98
N ARG A 86 11.25 11.20 3.16
CA ARG A 86 10.35 10.41 3.99
C ARG A 86 10.61 10.74 5.45
N ASN A 87 9.54 10.93 6.20
CA ASN A 87 9.60 11.17 7.62
C ASN A 87 8.57 10.24 8.30
N VAL A 88 9.07 9.39 9.18
CA VAL A 88 8.25 8.50 10.01
C VAL A 88 8.54 8.85 11.45
N VAL A 89 7.49 9.22 12.19
CA VAL A 89 7.57 9.45 13.64
C VAL A 89 6.78 8.35 14.33
N ALA A 90 7.45 7.61 15.20
CA ALA A 90 6.87 6.53 15.98
C ALA A 90 6.76 6.97 17.44
N PHE A 91 5.54 7.12 17.93
CA PHE A 91 5.26 7.31 19.36
C PHE A 91 5.13 5.93 19.99
N ARG A 92 6.04 5.59 20.89
CA ARG A 92 5.95 4.38 21.72
C ARG A 92 5.25 4.73 23.02
N PHE A 93 4.39 3.83 23.46
CA PHE A 93 3.63 3.94 24.69
C PHE A 93 3.92 2.76 25.61
N ASP A 94 3.87 3.02 26.91
CA ASP A 94 3.91 1.97 27.92
C ASP A 94 2.54 1.31 28.13
N GLU A 95 2.48 0.33 29.03
CA GLU A 95 1.26 -0.39 29.39
C GLU A 95 0.18 0.50 30.02
N GLU A 96 0.58 1.64 30.61
CA GLU A 96 -0.32 2.63 31.22
C GLU A 96 -0.83 3.65 30.19
N GLY A 97 -0.35 3.58 28.94
CA GLY A 97 -0.74 4.47 27.85
C GLY A 97 -0.02 5.82 27.86
N LEU A 98 1.09 5.94 28.61
CA LEU A 98 1.95 7.12 28.57
C LEU A 98 3.01 6.97 27.49
N VAL A 99 3.44 8.10 26.93
CA VAL A 99 4.53 8.12 25.94
C VAL A 99 5.80 7.62 26.62
N GLU A 100 6.35 6.53 26.14
CA GLU A 100 7.65 6.00 26.54
C GLU A 100 8.77 6.66 25.73
N GLY A 101 8.51 6.96 24.45
CA GLY A 101 9.50 7.57 23.56
C GLY A 101 8.95 7.98 22.20
N VAL A 102 9.72 8.81 21.51
CA VAL A 102 9.42 9.29 20.16
C VAL A 102 10.62 9.03 19.25
N ASP A 103 10.50 8.04 18.37
CA ASP A 103 11.56 7.67 17.43
C ASP A 103 11.28 8.27 16.05
N ARG A 104 12.36 8.59 15.32
CA ARG A 104 12.29 9.23 14.00
C ARG A 104 13.11 8.47 12.98
N TYR A 105 12.48 8.19 11.84
CA TYR A 105 13.11 7.49 10.74
C TYR A 105 12.96 8.30 9.46
N THR A 106 14.02 8.30 8.66
CA THR A 106 14.07 8.97 7.36
C THR A 106 14.05 7.94 6.22
N LEU A 107 14.27 8.41 4.98
CA LEU A 107 14.34 7.51 3.82
C LEU A 107 15.54 6.56 3.91
N GLU A 108 16.63 7.02 4.52
CA GLU A 108 17.90 6.32 4.67
C GLU A 108 17.83 5.14 5.64
N ASP A 109 16.91 5.18 6.62
CA ASP A 109 16.70 4.09 7.58
C ASP A 109 15.89 2.93 6.99
N GLY A 110 15.41 3.06 5.74
CA GLY A 110 14.66 2.03 5.04
C GLY A 110 15.50 0.80 4.72
N THR A 111 14.99 -0.38 5.06
CA THR A 111 15.59 -1.67 4.67
C THR A 111 14.91 -2.22 3.41
N GLN A 112 15.70 -2.70 2.45
CA GLN A 112 15.18 -3.39 1.27
C GLN A 112 14.85 -4.84 1.64
N VAL A 113 13.57 -5.21 1.50
CA VAL A 113 13.09 -6.55 1.83
C VAL A 113 12.88 -7.34 0.55
N ASP A 114 13.66 -8.40 0.37
CA ASP A 114 13.49 -9.33 -0.76
C ASP A 114 12.36 -10.32 -0.48
N MET A 115 11.37 -10.34 -1.36
CA MET A 115 10.25 -11.27 -1.26
C MET A 115 10.67 -12.66 -1.76
N VAL A 116 10.49 -13.68 -0.91
CA VAL A 116 10.75 -15.08 -1.29
C VAL A 116 9.65 -15.61 -2.22
N GLY A 117 10.03 -16.14 -3.38
CA GLY A 117 9.09 -16.73 -4.36
C GLY A 117 8.49 -18.09 -3.96
N ARG A 118 8.44 -18.41 -2.66
CA ARG A 118 7.92 -19.69 -2.18
C ARG A 118 6.40 -19.71 -2.32
N VAL A 119 5.90 -20.65 -3.09
CA VAL A 119 4.46 -20.87 -3.28
C VAL A 119 4.00 -22.01 -2.36
N THR A 120 2.93 -21.79 -1.61
CA THR A 120 2.27 -22.85 -0.84
C THR A 120 1.47 -23.73 -1.80
N ALA A 121 1.88 -24.98 -1.98
CA ALA A 121 1.16 -25.91 -2.85
C ALA A 121 -0.28 -26.12 -2.35
N THR A 122 -1.26 -25.87 -3.22
CA THR A 122 -2.68 -26.04 -2.89
C THR A 122 -3.01 -27.53 -2.77
N ARG A 123 -3.82 -27.93 -1.78
CA ARG A 123 -4.42 -29.27 -1.73
C ARG A 123 -5.50 -29.37 -2.81
N GLY A 124 -5.10 -29.63 -4.04
CA GLY A 124 -6.00 -29.74 -5.19
C GLY A 124 -5.34 -30.45 -6.35
N LYS A 125 -6.14 -30.87 -7.32
CA LYS A 125 -5.65 -31.45 -8.58
C LYS A 125 -5.09 -30.30 -9.42
N THR A 126 -3.80 -30.29 -9.71
CA THR A 126 -3.23 -29.35 -10.68
C THR A 126 -3.55 -29.88 -12.08
N LEU A 127 -4.63 -29.39 -12.68
CA LEU A 127 -4.96 -29.71 -14.08
C LEU A 127 -4.05 -28.89 -15.00
N SER A 128 -3.37 -29.56 -15.92
CA SER A 128 -2.66 -28.89 -17.02
C SER A 128 -3.65 -28.11 -17.90
N PHE A 129 -3.13 -27.12 -18.64
CA PHE A 129 -3.94 -26.29 -19.55
C PHE A 129 -4.86 -27.14 -20.46
N TRP A 130 -4.36 -28.26 -20.99
CA TRP A 130 -5.13 -29.13 -21.87
C TRP A 130 -6.19 -29.97 -21.15
N GLU A 131 -5.93 -30.37 -19.90
CA GLU A 131 -6.94 -31.07 -19.08
C GLU A 131 -8.09 -30.14 -18.69
N GLN A 132 -7.81 -28.84 -18.47
CA GLN A 132 -8.87 -27.84 -18.25
C GLN A 132 -9.66 -27.56 -19.53
N LEU A 133 -8.99 -27.50 -20.68
CA LEU A 133 -9.63 -27.24 -21.97
C LEU A 133 -10.51 -28.42 -22.45
N LEU A 134 -10.02 -29.65 -22.32
CA LEU A 134 -10.68 -30.85 -22.83
C LEU A 134 -11.54 -31.56 -21.78
N GLY A 135 -11.36 -31.28 -20.48
CA GLY A 135 -12.09 -31.92 -19.38
C GLY A 135 -13.60 -31.66 -19.38
N GLY A 136 -14.08 -30.66 -20.11
CA GLY A 136 -15.51 -30.41 -20.35
C GLY A 136 -16.04 -30.98 -21.68
N VAL A 137 -15.16 -31.35 -22.61
CA VAL A 137 -15.54 -31.81 -23.96
C VAL A 137 -15.75 -33.32 -23.91
N GLY A 138 -16.96 -33.73 -23.57
CA GLY A 138 -17.33 -35.14 -23.41
C GLY A 138 -18.31 -35.41 -22.27
N ALA A 139 -18.53 -34.43 -21.38
CA ALA A 139 -19.68 -34.41 -20.48
C ALA A 139 -20.94 -34.11 -21.30
N ALA A 140 -21.36 -35.07 -22.12
CA ALA A 140 -22.64 -35.03 -22.78
C ALA A 140 -23.71 -34.85 -21.69
N ALA A 141 -24.42 -33.72 -21.76
CA ALA A 141 -25.69 -33.57 -21.09
C ALA A 141 -26.58 -34.73 -21.54
N GLY A 142 -26.74 -35.75 -20.69
CA GLY A 142 -27.80 -36.75 -20.87
C GLY A 142 -27.43 -38.22 -21.02
N LEU A 143 -26.26 -38.71 -20.60
CA LEU A 143 -26.05 -40.17 -20.47
C LEU A 143 -25.53 -40.52 -19.06
N VAL A 144 -26.46 -40.53 -18.10
CA VAL A 144 -26.34 -41.34 -16.89
C VAL A 144 -26.79 -42.75 -17.28
N PRO A 145 -25.92 -43.77 -17.28
CA PRO A 145 -26.37 -45.15 -17.40
C PRO A 145 -27.13 -45.52 -16.13
N GLU A 146 -28.41 -45.82 -16.32
CA GLU A 146 -29.36 -46.31 -15.32
C GLU A 146 -28.85 -47.65 -14.78
N GLY A 147 -28.16 -47.64 -13.63
CA GLY A 147 -27.64 -48.90 -13.07
C GLY A 147 -26.67 -48.83 -11.89
N GLN A 148 -26.44 -47.68 -11.27
CA GLN A 148 -25.58 -47.61 -10.08
C GLN A 148 -26.39 -47.08 -8.87
N PRO A 149 -26.47 -47.84 -7.75
CA PRO A 149 -27.17 -47.37 -6.56
C PRO A 149 -26.47 -46.11 -6.04
N GLY A 150 -27.26 -45.07 -5.82
CA GLY A 150 -26.77 -43.76 -5.43
C GLY A 150 -25.93 -43.78 -4.14
N ALA A 151 -24.85 -43.01 -4.16
CA ALA A 151 -24.23 -42.47 -2.97
C ALA A 151 -24.30 -40.93 -3.05
N GLY A 152 -25.33 -40.41 -2.38
CA GLY A 152 -25.34 -39.14 -1.63
C GLY A 152 -24.72 -37.91 -2.26
N GLY A 153 -25.58 -36.96 -2.65
CA GLY A 153 -25.20 -35.58 -2.86
C GLY A 153 -24.67 -34.90 -1.59
N GLY A 154 -23.93 -33.82 -1.82
CA GLY A 154 -23.46 -32.89 -0.79
C GLY A 154 -23.12 -31.56 -1.43
N GLY A 155 -24.14 -30.70 -1.58
CA GLY A 155 -23.95 -29.30 -1.94
C GLY A 155 -23.27 -28.53 -0.81
N GLY A 156 -22.61 -27.43 -1.17
CA GLY A 156 -22.00 -26.51 -0.20
C GLY A 156 -20.82 -25.76 -0.78
N GLY A 157 -21.07 -24.84 -1.71
CA GLY A 157 -20.08 -23.84 -2.08
C GLY A 157 -19.99 -22.78 -0.97
N PRO A 158 -18.81 -22.50 -0.39
CA PRO A 158 -18.66 -21.37 0.51
C PRO A 158 -18.62 -20.09 -0.33
N GLY A 159 -19.53 -19.16 -0.04
CA GLY A 159 -19.43 -17.79 -0.51
C GLY A 159 -18.12 -17.17 -0.02
N GLY A 160 -17.35 -16.62 -0.95
CA GLY A 160 -16.19 -15.78 -0.63
C GLY A 160 -16.64 -14.37 -0.21
N PRO A 161 -15.88 -13.68 0.66
CA PRO A 161 -16.19 -12.33 1.04
C PRO A 161 -15.98 -11.36 -0.13
N ARG A 162 -16.77 -10.29 -0.08
CA ARG A 162 -16.69 -9.09 -0.92
C ARG A 162 -15.49 -8.27 -0.52
#